data_AF-A0A8X6L760-F1
#
_entry.id   AF-A0A8X6L760-F1
#
_cell.length_a   1.000
_cell.length_b   1.000
_cell.length_c   1.000
_cell.angle_alpha   90.00
_cell.angle_beta   90.00
_cell.angle_gamma   90.00
#
_symmetry.space_group_name_H-M   'P 1'
#
loop_
_entity.id
_entity.type
_entity.pdbx_description
1 polymer ?
#
loop_
_entity_poly.entity_id
_entity_poly.type
_entity_poly.pdbx_seq_one_letter_code
_entity_poly.pdbx_strand_id
1 'polypeptide(L)'
;MKDCHQNKAHVKDILRKYQIKNKFSVVEFIAASQAAKEAIWLNNLLKELCCVTSVPSLQIDNQSAIRLVKNPEFHNRTKHIDIRYKFIREQYENKQLNVINCSSEVQVADILTKPLAKDRFLKLELMLGMYNFGN
;
A
#
# COMPACT_ATOMS: atom_id res chain seq x y z
N MET A 1 -24.13 27.13 -10.57
CA MET A 1 -24.28 25.84 -11.30
C MET A 1 -23.11 25.51 -12.24
N LYS A 2 -21.92 26.12 -12.10
CA LYS A 2 -20.75 25.84 -12.98
C LYS A 2 -19.63 25.00 -12.32
N ASP A 3 -19.79 24.60 -11.07
CA ASP A 3 -18.68 24.03 -10.28
C ASP A 3 -18.55 22.50 -10.34
N CYS A 4 -19.55 21.76 -10.85
CA CYS A 4 -19.49 20.29 -10.89
C CYS A 4 -18.69 19.75 -12.08
N HIS A 5 -18.72 20.44 -13.23
CA HIS A 5 -18.00 20.03 -14.43
C HIS A 5 -16.49 20.35 -14.37
N GLN A 6 -16.11 21.47 -13.76
CA GLN A 6 -14.70 21.81 -13.54
C GLN A 6 -14.02 20.85 -12.55
N ASN A 7 -14.75 20.36 -11.54
CA ASN A 7 -14.21 19.45 -10.54
C ASN A 7 -13.90 18.05 -11.12
N LYS A 8 -14.71 17.55 -12.05
CA LYS A 8 -14.45 16.26 -12.73
C LYS A 8 -13.27 16.32 -13.71
N ALA A 9 -13.10 17.44 -14.42
CA ALA A 9 -11.98 17.65 -15.34
C ALA A 9 -10.65 17.79 -14.56
N HIS A 10 -10.66 18.58 -13.49
CA HIS A 10 -9.49 18.79 -12.64
C HIS A 10 -9.03 17.51 -11.94
N VAL A 11 -9.97 16.70 -11.42
CA VAL A 11 -9.66 15.38 -10.85
C VAL A 11 -9.08 14.43 -11.91
N LYS A 12 -9.61 14.42 -13.15
CA LYS A 12 -9.05 13.64 -14.26
C LYS A 12 -7.62 14.06 -14.61
N ASP A 13 -7.34 15.36 -14.63
CA ASP A 13 -6.01 15.89 -14.96
C ASP A 13 -4.99 15.63 -13.85
N ILE A 14 -5.41 15.67 -12.57
CA ILE A 14 -4.59 15.26 -11.42
C ILE A 14 -4.25 13.76 -11.51
N LEU A 15 -5.24 12.90 -11.72
CA LEU A 15 -5.03 11.45 -11.86
C LEU A 15 -4.10 11.11 -13.04
N ARG A 16 -4.18 11.90 -14.12
CA ARG A 16 -3.31 11.79 -15.30
C ARG A 16 -1.87 12.25 -15.01
N LYS A 17 -1.67 13.26 -14.15
CA LYS A 17 -0.37 13.81 -13.75
C LYS A 17 0.42 12.89 -12.80
N TYR A 18 -0.28 12.11 -11.95
CA TYR A 18 0.34 11.21 -10.95
C TYR A 18 0.44 9.74 -11.36
N GLN A 19 0.16 9.40 -12.62
CA GLN A 19 0.09 8.01 -13.10
C GLN A 19 -0.84 7.10 -12.29
N ILE A 20 -1.80 7.66 -11.56
CA ILE A 20 -2.90 6.93 -10.91
C ILE A 20 -3.92 6.63 -12.01
N LYS A 21 -3.54 5.77 -12.95
CA LYS A 21 -4.28 5.52 -14.19
C LYS A 21 -5.49 4.62 -14.01
N ASN A 22 -5.68 3.97 -12.85
CA ASN A 22 -6.65 2.87 -12.75
C ASN A 22 -7.27 2.69 -11.36
N LYS A 23 -8.53 2.24 -11.33
CA LYS A 23 -9.32 1.94 -10.11
C LYS A 23 -8.57 1.02 -9.12
N PHE A 24 -7.72 0.14 -9.67
CA PHE A 24 -6.83 -0.77 -8.94
C PHE A 24 -5.91 -0.05 -7.95
N SER A 25 -5.34 1.09 -8.33
CA SER A 25 -4.45 1.86 -7.45
C SER A 25 -5.15 2.28 -6.15
N VAL A 26 -6.42 2.70 -6.21
CA VAL A 26 -7.19 3.10 -5.02
C VAL A 26 -7.40 1.91 -4.07
N VAL A 27 -7.62 0.71 -4.61
CA VAL A 27 -7.77 -0.52 -3.82
C VAL A 27 -6.46 -0.88 -3.14
N GLU A 28 -5.35 -0.84 -3.88
CA GLU A 28 -3.99 -1.08 -3.35
C GLU A 28 -3.67 -0.14 -2.18
N PHE A 29 -4.05 1.13 -2.28
CA PHE A 29 -3.85 2.10 -1.20
C PHE A 29 -4.72 1.81 0.04
N ILE A 30 -5.97 1.39 -0.17
CA ILE A 30 -6.85 1.01 0.94
C ILE A 30 -6.26 -0.20 1.68
N ALA A 31 -5.83 -1.21 0.94
CA ALA A 31 -5.18 -2.40 1.48
C ALA A 31 -3.88 -2.04 2.22
N ALA A 32 -3.02 -1.21 1.63
CA ALA A 32 -1.78 -0.76 2.25
C ALA A 32 -2.03 0.02 3.56
N SER A 33 -3.05 0.87 3.60
CA SER A 33 -3.41 1.60 4.82
C SER A 33 -3.94 0.68 5.92
N GLN A 34 -4.68 -0.36 5.57
CA GLN A 34 -5.18 -1.33 6.54
C GLN A 34 -4.03 -2.20 7.06
N ALA A 35 -3.18 -2.71 6.17
CA ALA A 35 -1.98 -3.48 6.53
C ALA A 35 -1.03 -2.68 7.44
N ALA A 36 -0.86 -1.37 7.18
CA ALA A 36 -0.08 -0.48 8.04
C ALA A 36 -0.62 -0.43 9.47
N LYS A 37 -1.94 -0.30 9.64
CA LYS A 37 -2.58 -0.26 10.96
C LYS A 37 -2.38 -1.57 11.71
N GLU A 38 -2.61 -2.68 11.03
CA GLU A 38 -2.47 -4.02 11.60
C GLU A 38 -1.01 -4.30 12.00
N ALA A 39 -0.05 -3.95 11.15
CA ALA A 39 1.37 -4.14 11.42
C ALA A 39 1.84 -3.33 12.64
N ILE A 40 1.40 -2.07 12.76
CA ILE A 40 1.71 -1.23 13.93
C ILE A 40 1.05 -1.80 15.19
N TRP A 41 -0.21 -2.21 15.09
CA TRP A 41 -0.93 -2.80 16.23
C TRP A 41 -0.26 -4.10 16.70
N LEU A 42 0.09 -5.00 15.77
CA LEU A 42 0.80 -6.24 16.09
C LEU A 42 2.17 -5.95 16.71
N ASN A 43 2.91 -4.96 16.21
CA ASN A 43 4.18 -4.60 16.82
C ASN A 43 4.01 -4.06 18.26
N ASN A 44 2.98 -3.26 18.52
CA ASN A 44 2.67 -2.79 19.87
C ASN A 44 2.27 -3.95 20.79
N LEU A 45 1.46 -4.89 20.29
CA LEU A 45 1.09 -6.09 21.04
C LEU A 45 2.31 -6.96 21.36
N LEU A 46 3.20 -7.21 20.39
CA LEU A 46 4.43 -7.97 20.60
C LEU A 46 5.39 -7.27 21.56
N LYS A 47 5.41 -5.94 21.54
CA LYS A 47 6.18 -5.14 22.50
C LYS A 47 5.68 -5.35 23.92
N GLU A 48 4.37 -5.41 24.13
CA GLU A 48 3.76 -5.64 25.45
C GLU A 48 3.94 -7.10 25.93
N LEU A 49 3.77 -8.08 25.03
CA LEU A 49 3.80 -9.50 25.40
C LEU A 49 5.21 -10.07 25.51
N CYS A 50 6.13 -9.64 24.64
CA CYS A 50 7.43 -10.29 24.45
C CYS A 50 8.62 -9.34 24.62
N CYS A 51 8.40 -8.04 24.87
CA CYS A 51 9.44 -7.01 24.88
C CYS A 51 10.25 -6.93 23.57
N VAL A 52 9.78 -7.54 22.49
CA VAL A 52 10.39 -7.48 21.17
C VAL A 52 9.83 -6.26 20.47
N THR A 53 10.71 -5.37 20.01
CA THR A 53 10.30 -4.18 19.26
C THR A 53 11.03 -4.18 17.92
N SER A 54 10.28 -4.13 16.82
CA SER A 54 10.85 -3.94 15.48
C SER A 54 10.02 -2.91 14.73
N VAL A 55 10.64 -2.14 13.83
CA VAL A 55 9.85 -1.22 12.98
C VAL A 55 9.24 -2.05 11.85
N PRO A 56 7.90 -2.21 11.78
CA PRO A 56 7.27 -2.99 10.73
C PRO A 56 7.58 -2.38 9.36
N SER A 57 7.74 -3.24 8.35
CA SER A 57 8.01 -2.82 6.96
C SER A 57 6.82 -3.13 6.07
N LEU A 58 6.27 -2.09 5.44
CA LEU A 58 5.20 -2.19 4.46
C LEU A 58 5.78 -2.24 3.04
N GLN A 59 5.47 -3.31 2.32
CA GLN A 59 5.87 -3.53 0.93
C GLN A 59 4.79 -3.02 -0.03
N ILE A 60 5.15 -2.03 -0.86
CA ILE A 60 4.28 -1.46 -1.89
C ILE A 60 4.98 -1.63 -3.25
N ASP A 61 4.24 -2.02 -4.29
CA ASP A 61 4.76 -2.18 -5.65
C ASP A 61 4.63 -0.92 -6.50
N ASN A 62 3.68 -0.06 -6.16
CA ASN A 62 3.48 1.22 -6.80
C ASN A 62 4.56 2.24 -6.39
N GLN A 63 5.56 2.46 -7.24
CA GLN A 63 6.61 3.45 -6.98
C GLN A 63 6.07 4.88 -6.79
N SER A 64 5.00 5.26 -7.49
CA SER A 64 4.37 6.57 -7.34
C SER A 64 3.81 6.73 -5.93
N ALA A 65 3.19 5.68 -5.38
CA ALA A 65 2.73 5.63 -3.99
C ALA A 65 3.88 5.85 -2.98
N ILE A 66 5.02 5.20 -3.21
CA ILE A 66 6.20 5.32 -2.33
C ILE A 66 6.80 6.71 -2.40
N ARG A 67 6.96 7.27 -3.60
CA ARG A 67 7.48 8.63 -3.79
C ARG A 67 6.59 9.64 -3.11
N LEU A 68 5.29 9.43 -3.21
CA LEU A 68 4.31 10.19 -2.47
C LEU A 68 4.63 10.05 -0.95
N VAL A 69 4.67 8.85 -0.36
CA VAL A 69 4.90 8.71 1.10
C VAL A 69 6.20 9.41 1.54
N LYS A 70 7.28 9.30 0.76
CA LYS A 70 8.61 9.81 1.12
C LYS A 70 8.85 11.29 0.83
N ASN A 71 8.09 11.95 -0.05
CA ASN A 71 8.34 13.34 -0.46
C ASN A 71 7.14 14.25 -0.22
N PRO A 72 7.25 15.24 0.69
CA PRO A 72 6.12 16.10 1.07
C PRO A 72 5.70 17.15 0.02
N GLU A 73 6.53 17.40 -0.99
CA GLU A 73 6.34 18.50 -1.95
C GLU A 73 5.15 18.33 -2.93
N PHE A 74 4.49 17.17 -2.94
CA PHE A 74 3.34 16.92 -3.81
C PHE A 74 2.02 17.33 -3.16
N HIS A 75 1.68 18.61 -3.28
CA HIS A 75 0.38 19.16 -2.90
C HIS A 75 -0.61 19.16 -4.08
N ASN A 76 -1.59 18.24 -4.12
CA ASN A 76 -3.03 18.54 -4.26
C ASN A 76 -3.96 17.33 -4.54
N ARG A 77 -4.89 17.13 -3.58
CA ARG A 77 -6.32 16.76 -3.62
C ARG A 77 -6.79 15.47 -4.31
N THR A 78 -6.99 14.44 -3.50
CA THR A 78 -8.19 13.60 -3.49
C THR A 78 -8.53 13.20 -2.04
N LYS A 79 -9.43 13.92 -1.36
CA LYS A 79 -9.67 13.84 0.12
C LYS A 79 -9.65 12.43 0.73
N HIS A 80 -10.25 11.43 0.08
CA HIS A 80 -10.36 10.06 0.63
C HIS A 80 -9.06 9.24 0.49
N ILE A 81 -8.23 9.57 -0.48
CA ILE A 81 -6.88 9.03 -0.67
C ILE A 81 -5.92 9.80 0.24
N ASP A 82 -6.10 11.13 0.31
CA ASP A 82 -5.27 12.04 1.13
C ASP A 82 -5.24 11.61 2.60
N ILE A 83 -6.37 11.20 3.21
CA ILE A 83 -6.41 10.78 4.61
C ILE A 83 -5.60 9.50 4.85
N ARG A 84 -5.79 8.46 4.04
CA ARG A 84 -5.10 7.17 4.18
C ARG A 84 -3.61 7.32 3.93
N TYR A 85 -3.29 8.13 2.94
CA TYR A 85 -1.93 8.46 2.59
C TYR A 85 -1.22 9.27 3.69
N LYS A 86 -1.90 10.28 4.24
CA LYS A 86 -1.40 11.07 5.36
C LYS A 86 -1.09 10.18 6.56
N PHE A 87 -1.94 9.20 6.87
CA PHE A 87 -1.66 8.23 7.91
C PHE A 87 -0.35 7.45 7.66
N ILE A 88 -0.20 6.79 6.51
CA ILE A 88 1.02 6.01 6.22
C ILE A 88 2.27 6.90 6.26
N ARG A 89 2.16 8.13 5.73
CA ARG A 89 3.25 9.11 5.78
C ARG A 89 3.60 9.49 7.21
N GLU A 90 2.64 9.86 8.04
CA GLU A 90 2.88 10.23 9.44
C GLU A 90 3.57 9.09 10.20
N GLN A 91 3.15 7.85 9.98
CA GLN A 91 3.80 6.69 10.61
C GLN A 91 5.23 6.47 10.09
N TYR A 92 5.45 6.73 8.80
CA TYR A 92 6.79 6.69 8.20
C TYR A 92 7.72 7.78 8.76
N GLU A 93 7.25 9.02 8.83
CA GLU A 93 8.02 10.16 9.37
C GLU A 93 8.31 9.98 10.86
N ASN A 94 7.37 9.42 11.62
CA ASN A 94 7.54 9.09 13.04
C ASN A 94 8.37 7.82 13.29
N LYS A 95 8.94 7.21 12.24
CA LYS A 95 9.73 5.97 12.29
C LYS A 95 8.99 4.80 12.95
N GLN A 96 7.67 4.82 12.90
CA GLN A 96 6.79 3.74 13.38
C GLN A 96 6.50 2.70 12.29
N LEU A 97 6.80 3.04 11.03
CA LEU A 97 6.57 2.19 9.86
C LEU A 97 7.65 2.44 8.81
N ASN A 98 8.27 1.40 8.27
CA ASN A 98 9.12 1.51 7.10
C ASN A 98 8.29 1.25 5.83
N VAL A 99 8.59 1.96 4.75
CA VAL A 99 7.96 1.72 3.45
C VAL A 99 9.02 1.39 2.41
N ILE A 100 8.93 0.18 1.86
CA ILE A 100 9.89 -0.37 0.91
C ILE A 100 9.20 -0.74 -0.41
N ASN A 101 9.95 -0.58 -1.50
CA ASN A 101 9.49 -0.98 -2.81
C ASN A 101 9.64 -2.49 -2.97
N CYS A 102 8.58 -3.14 -3.46
CA CYS A 102 8.57 -4.56 -3.77
C CYS A 102 8.25 -4.70 -5.26
N SER A 103 9.09 -5.40 -6.03
CA SER A 103 8.73 -5.65 -7.44
C SER A 103 7.42 -6.47 -7.49
N SER A 104 6.53 -6.16 -8.43
CA SER A 104 5.27 -6.89 -8.61
C SER A 104 5.49 -8.40 -8.85
N GLU A 105 6.68 -8.81 -9.29
CA GLU A 105 7.04 -10.23 -9.47
C GLU A 105 7.28 -10.99 -8.16
N VAL A 106 7.51 -10.27 -7.07
CA VAL A 106 7.80 -10.80 -5.72
C VAL A 106 6.80 -10.31 -4.67
N GLN A 107 5.73 -9.61 -5.10
CA GLN A 107 4.67 -9.16 -4.21
C GLN A 107 3.76 -10.33 -3.83
N VAL A 108 4.08 -10.99 -2.71
CA VAL A 108 3.36 -12.18 -2.23
C VAL A 108 1.87 -11.88 -1.99
N ALA A 109 1.52 -10.64 -1.62
CA ALA A 109 0.13 -10.21 -1.44
C ALA A 109 -0.75 -10.33 -2.71
N ASP A 110 -0.15 -10.45 -3.90
CA ASP A 110 -0.90 -10.66 -5.14
C ASP A 110 -1.67 -11.98 -5.13
N ILE A 111 -1.20 -13.00 -4.41
CA ILE A 111 -1.89 -14.31 -4.29
C ILE A 111 -3.28 -14.18 -3.65
N LEU A 112 -3.46 -13.18 -2.78
CA LEU A 112 -4.70 -12.94 -2.04
C LEU A 112 -5.63 -11.92 -2.73
N THR A 113 -5.12 -11.17 -3.71
CA THR A 113 -5.82 -9.98 -4.23
C THR A 113 -6.06 -10.01 -5.73
N LYS A 114 -5.40 -10.91 -6.48
CA LYS A 114 -5.49 -10.96 -7.95
C LYS A 114 -5.80 -12.39 -8.43
N PRO A 115 -6.58 -12.54 -9.52
CA PRO A 115 -6.62 -13.80 -10.25
C PRO A 115 -5.29 -14.00 -10.97
N LEU A 116 -4.50 -15.00 -10.57
CA LEU A 116 -3.18 -15.28 -11.11
C LEU A 116 -3.19 -16.51 -12.02
N ALA A 117 -2.33 -16.51 -13.03
CA ALA A 117 -2.02 -17.71 -13.80
C ALA A 117 -1.32 -18.74 -12.89
N LYS A 118 -1.51 -20.04 -13.18
CA LYS A 118 -1.05 -21.15 -12.35
C LYS A 118 0.43 -21.04 -11.95
N ASP A 119 1.32 -20.75 -12.90
CA ASP A 119 2.75 -20.67 -12.63
C ASP A 119 3.11 -19.54 -11.66
N ARG A 120 2.43 -18.39 -11.80
CA ARG A 120 2.61 -17.26 -10.89
C ARG A 120 2.03 -17.55 -9.51
N PHE A 121 0.88 -18.23 -9.45
CA PHE A 121 0.28 -18.67 -8.19
C PHE A 121 1.23 -19.58 -7.41
N LEU A 122 1.75 -20.63 -8.07
CA LEU A 122 2.68 -21.59 -7.44
C LEU A 122 3.97 -20.91 -6.95
N LYS A 123 4.52 -19.97 -7.73
CA LYS A 123 5.69 -19.19 -7.30
C LYS A 123 5.40 -18.41 -6.01
N LEU A 124 4.25 -17.71 -5.94
CA LEU A 124 3.91 -16.92 -4.76
C LEU A 124 3.51 -17.80 -3.56
N GLU A 125 2.90 -18.96 -3.79
CA GLU A 125 2.57 -19.95 -2.76
C GLU A 125 3.84 -20.45 -2.05
N LEU A 126 4.87 -20.79 -2.82
CA LEU A 126 6.19 -21.15 -2.30
C LEU A 126 6.82 -20.00 -1.50
N MET A 127 6.73 -18.77 -2.00
CA MET A 127 7.25 -17.59 -1.30
C MET A 127 6.50 -17.27 0.00
N LEU A 128 5.22 -17.60 0.08
CA LEU A 128 4.41 -17.46 1.29
C LEU A 128 4.77 -18.52 2.36
N GLY A 129 5.59 -19.51 2.00
CA GLY A 129 5.94 -20.63 2.87
C GLY A 129 4.81 -21.64 3.03
N MET A 130 3.83 -21.63 2.11
CA MET A 130 2.81 -22.66 2.04
C MET A 130 3.42 -23.89 1.40
N TYR A 131 3.63 -24.92 2.20
CA TYR A 131 4.02 -26.24 1.72
C TYR A 131 2.75 -27.07 1.55
N ASN A 132 2.56 -27.62 0.36
CA ASN A 132 1.54 -28.64 0.16
C ASN A 132 2.01 -29.90 0.93
N PHE A 133 1.41 -30.15 2.09
CA PHE A 133 1.50 -31.43 2.77
C PHE A 133 0.63 -32.42 1.98
N GLY A 134 1.12 -32.84 0.82
CA GLY A 134 0.49 -33.93 0.06
C GLY A 134 0.55 -35.22 0.87
N ASN A 135 -0.61 -35.89 1.01
CA ASN A 135 -0.72 -37.29 1.42
C ASN A 135 0.02 -38.21 0.46
#